data_AF-A0AAU6UAW4-F1
#
_entry.id   AF-A0AAU6UAW4-F1
#
_cell.length_a   1.000
_cell.length_b   1.000
_cell.length_c   1.000
_cell.angle_alpha   90.00
_cell.angle_beta   90.00
_cell.angle_gamma   90.00
#
_symmetry.space_group_name_H-M   'P 1'
#
loop_
_entity.id
_entity.type
_entity.pdbx_description
1 polymer ?
#
loop_
_entity_poly.entity_id
_entity_poly.type
_entity_poly.pdbx_seq_one_letter_code
_entity_poly.pdbx_strand_id
1 'polypeptide(L)'
;MDNFIAGLPKLELHLHIEGSLEPELMCMLAARNGVALPWSDVGSVRAAYDFDCLQSFLDLYYLGASVLITEQDFFDLTWAYLKRCAADKVVHVEIFFDPQTHTARGIPFATVLGGIERALQAGERELGISWRLIMSFLRHLSEEAAFATLDDAMPFLARIHGIGLDSGEKGNPPAKFARVFARCRELGLPVVAHAGEEGPAEYIWQAIHELQVRRIDHGVRCVDDPDLLRYLADTRLPLTVCPLSNTRLRVFERMAHHNVLTLLEQGLCVTINSDDPAYFGGYMAANFHALAHDLGASMNQLCRLSLNAVEASWLSLADKARLTREIRSYAACYGVALY
;
A
#
# COMPACT_ATOMS: atom_id res chain seq x y z
N MET A 1 10.09 -23.78 3.02
CA MET A 1 9.56 -22.43 3.26
C MET A 1 9.02 -21.84 1.97
N ASP A 2 9.79 -21.85 0.88
CA ASP A 2 9.37 -21.20 -0.37
C ASP A 2 8.06 -21.73 -0.97
N ASN A 3 7.90 -23.05 -1.07
CA ASN A 3 6.62 -23.65 -1.51
C ASN A 3 5.45 -23.30 -0.59
N PHE A 4 5.72 -23.05 0.70
CA PHE A 4 4.70 -22.62 1.65
C PHE A 4 4.29 -21.16 1.39
N ILE A 5 5.27 -20.27 1.22
CA ILE A 5 5.02 -18.86 0.89
C ILE A 5 4.28 -18.75 -0.44
N ALA A 6 4.69 -19.49 -1.47
CA ALA A 6 4.08 -19.45 -2.79
C ALA A 6 2.59 -19.88 -2.79
N GLY A 7 2.20 -20.83 -1.93
CA GLY A 7 0.81 -21.31 -1.85
C GLY A 7 -0.07 -20.61 -0.83
N LEU A 8 0.50 -19.89 0.14
CA LEU A 8 -0.24 -19.18 1.18
C LEU A 8 -1.07 -18.03 0.57
N PRO A 9 -2.40 -17.99 0.74
CA PRO A 9 -3.20 -16.83 0.35
C PRO A 9 -2.75 -15.56 1.08
N LYS A 10 -2.59 -14.47 0.31
CA LYS A 10 -2.19 -13.15 0.81
C LYS A 10 -3.22 -12.10 0.41
N LEU A 11 -3.35 -11.06 1.23
CA LEU A 11 -4.13 -9.87 0.92
C LEU A 11 -3.20 -8.68 1.03
N GLU A 12 -3.26 -7.80 0.04
CA GLU A 12 -2.45 -6.58 0.02
C GLU A 12 -3.37 -5.37 0.25
N LEU A 13 -3.14 -4.62 1.33
CA LEU A 13 -4.02 -3.56 1.81
C LEU A 13 -3.36 -2.18 1.77
N HIS A 14 -2.11 -2.13 1.29
CA HIS A 14 -1.28 -0.95 1.19
C HIS A 14 -0.34 -1.11 -0.01
N LEU A 15 -0.69 -0.43 -1.09
CA LEU A 15 0.07 -0.41 -2.33
C LEU A 15 -0.32 0.83 -3.12
N HIS A 16 0.67 1.63 -3.51
CA HIS A 16 0.51 2.74 -4.44
C HIS A 16 0.64 2.23 -5.86
N ILE A 17 -0.36 2.45 -6.71
CA ILE A 17 -0.37 1.83 -8.03
C ILE A 17 0.75 2.35 -8.92
N GLU A 18 1.08 3.63 -8.82
CA GLU A 18 2.20 4.28 -9.47
C GLU A 18 3.54 3.67 -9.00
N GLY A 19 3.59 3.20 -7.75
CA GLY A 19 4.68 2.45 -7.14
C GLY A 19 4.95 1.07 -7.75
N SER A 20 4.07 0.60 -8.62
CA SER A 20 4.24 -0.65 -9.38
C SER A 20 4.84 -0.45 -10.79
N LEU A 21 5.24 0.79 -11.14
CA LEU A 21 5.79 1.13 -12.44
C LEU A 21 7.22 0.59 -12.63
N GLU A 22 7.30 -0.62 -13.17
CA GLU A 22 8.57 -1.26 -13.53
C GLU A 22 9.31 -0.49 -14.64
N PRO A 23 10.65 -0.46 -14.61
CA PRO A 23 11.48 0.19 -15.64
C PRO A 23 11.11 -0.18 -17.07
N GLU A 24 10.82 -1.46 -17.34
CA GLU A 24 10.44 -1.94 -18.67
C GLU A 24 9.12 -1.32 -19.16
N LEU A 25 8.13 -1.21 -18.27
CA LEU A 25 6.85 -0.58 -18.58
C LEU A 25 7.04 0.93 -18.75
N MET A 26 7.84 1.57 -17.88
CA MET A 26 8.14 3.00 -17.98
C MET A 26 8.71 3.37 -19.35
N CYS A 27 9.72 2.65 -19.84
CA CYS A 27 10.30 2.90 -21.16
C CYS A 27 9.30 2.65 -22.30
N MET A 28 8.46 1.62 -22.19
CA MET A 28 7.42 1.34 -23.18
C MET A 28 6.39 2.47 -23.27
N LEU A 29 5.92 2.96 -22.13
CA LEU A 29 4.95 4.06 -22.05
C LEU A 29 5.56 5.38 -22.52
N ALA A 30 6.82 5.65 -22.16
CA ALA A 30 7.55 6.83 -22.64
C ALA A 30 7.62 6.85 -24.18
N ALA A 31 7.97 5.72 -24.80
CA ALA A 31 8.00 5.59 -26.25
C ALA A 31 6.61 5.74 -26.88
N ARG A 32 5.58 5.12 -26.27
CA ARG A 32 4.18 5.23 -26.73
C ARG A 32 3.68 6.68 -26.74
N ASN A 33 4.05 7.44 -25.72
CA ASN A 33 3.52 8.78 -25.48
C ASN A 33 4.45 9.91 -25.95
N GLY A 34 5.62 9.59 -26.50
CA GLY A 34 6.60 10.57 -26.92
C GLY A 34 7.19 11.39 -25.76
N VAL A 35 7.25 10.81 -24.56
CA VAL A 35 7.84 11.44 -23.36
C VAL A 35 9.34 11.16 -23.36
N ALA A 36 10.15 12.21 -23.27
CA ALA A 36 11.60 12.08 -23.11
C ALA A 36 11.94 11.75 -21.65
N LEU A 37 12.58 10.62 -21.41
CA LEU A 37 13.14 10.26 -20.11
C LEU A 37 14.61 10.69 -20.03
N PRO A 38 15.13 11.01 -18.84
CA PRO A 38 16.56 11.30 -18.65
C PRO A 38 17.45 10.06 -18.79
N TRP A 39 16.86 8.87 -18.90
CA TRP A 39 17.54 7.58 -19.05
C TRP A 39 17.45 7.06 -20.47
N SER A 40 18.55 6.50 -20.97
CA SER A 40 18.65 5.98 -22.34
C SER A 40 18.03 4.60 -22.53
N ASP A 41 17.89 3.84 -21.44
CA ASP A 41 17.50 2.43 -21.47
C ASP A 41 17.00 1.93 -20.09
N VAL A 42 16.43 0.73 -20.07
CA VAL A 42 15.90 0.07 -18.86
C VAL A 42 16.98 -0.11 -17.77
N GLY A 43 18.23 -0.37 -18.16
CA GLY A 43 19.32 -0.59 -17.21
C GLY A 43 19.66 0.68 -16.43
N SER A 44 19.68 1.83 -17.11
CA SER A 44 19.91 3.13 -16.50
C SER A 44 18.74 3.60 -15.62
N VAL A 45 17.49 3.27 -15.97
CA VAL A 45 16.34 3.48 -15.06
C VAL A 45 16.50 2.64 -13.79
N ARG A 46 16.81 1.34 -13.93
CA ARG A 46 16.99 0.43 -12.78
C ARG A 46 18.13 0.87 -11.85
N ALA A 47 19.21 1.42 -12.41
CA ALA A 47 20.32 1.97 -11.63
C ALA A 47 19.94 3.23 -10.84
N ALA A 48 18.93 3.98 -11.29
CA ALA A 48 18.41 5.15 -10.56
C ALA A 48 17.54 4.77 -9.34
N TYR A 49 17.14 3.50 -9.21
CA TYR A 49 16.31 3.00 -8.10
C TYR A 49 17.18 2.68 -6.85
N ASP A 50 18.09 3.61 -6.52
CA ASP A 50 18.93 3.58 -5.33
C ASP A 50 18.65 4.84 -4.50
N PHE A 51 18.04 4.66 -3.33
CA PHE A 51 17.45 5.74 -2.52
C PHE A 51 18.16 5.88 -1.19
N ASP A 52 18.28 7.13 -0.73
CA ASP A 52 18.85 7.48 0.57
C ASP A 52 17.79 7.86 1.61
N CYS A 53 16.59 8.25 1.17
CA CYS A 53 15.44 8.62 2.01
C CYS A 53 14.13 8.67 1.20
N LEU A 54 12.97 8.84 1.88
CA LEU A 54 11.65 8.98 1.24
C LEU A 54 11.62 10.07 0.16
N GLN A 55 12.24 11.23 0.40
CA GLN A 55 12.22 12.33 -0.59
C GLN A 55 12.96 11.95 -1.89
N SER A 56 14.12 11.28 -1.80
CA SER A 56 14.86 10.83 -2.99
C SER A 56 14.09 9.81 -3.82
N PHE A 57 13.25 9.00 -3.17
CA PHE A 57 12.33 8.09 -3.83
C PHE A 57 11.19 8.87 -4.53
N LEU A 58 10.54 9.81 -3.81
CA LEU A 58 9.41 10.57 -4.34
C LEU A 58 9.78 11.39 -5.59
N ASP A 59 10.99 11.96 -5.65
CA ASP A 59 11.46 12.69 -6.83
C ASP A 59 11.48 11.81 -8.08
N LEU A 60 11.91 10.55 -7.93
CA LEU A 60 11.96 9.57 -9.01
C LEU A 60 10.57 9.01 -9.33
N TYR A 61 9.75 8.77 -8.31
CA TYR A 61 8.36 8.32 -8.44
C TYR A 61 7.54 9.31 -9.29
N TYR A 62 7.58 10.61 -8.96
CA TYR A 62 6.86 11.63 -9.71
C TYR A 62 7.37 11.82 -11.15
N LEU A 63 8.68 11.68 -11.36
CA LEU A 63 9.26 11.65 -12.70
C LEU A 63 8.80 10.41 -13.48
N GLY A 64 8.77 9.24 -12.85
CA GLY A 64 8.24 8.01 -13.43
C GLY A 64 6.78 8.16 -13.85
N ALA A 65 5.94 8.76 -12.99
CA ALA A 65 4.54 9.02 -13.29
C ALA A 65 4.31 9.90 -14.54
N SER A 66 5.33 10.65 -15.01
CA SER A 66 5.24 11.49 -16.22
C SER A 66 4.87 10.72 -17.49
N VAL A 67 5.17 9.41 -17.56
CA VAL A 67 4.84 8.58 -18.72
C VAL A 67 3.38 8.11 -18.76
N LEU A 68 2.63 8.29 -17.65
CA LEU A 68 1.22 7.94 -17.54
C LEU A 68 0.37 9.13 -18.02
N ILE A 69 -0.27 8.99 -19.19
CA ILE A 69 -1.00 10.08 -19.87
C ILE A 69 -2.42 9.65 -20.23
N THR A 70 -2.57 8.50 -20.87
CA THR A 70 -3.82 7.96 -21.41
C THR A 70 -4.44 6.93 -20.47
N GLU A 71 -5.74 6.70 -20.60
CA GLU A 71 -6.46 5.67 -19.84
C GLU A 71 -5.83 4.27 -20.01
N GLN A 72 -5.27 3.99 -21.20
CA GLN A 72 -4.59 2.73 -21.48
C GLN A 72 -3.28 2.59 -20.71
N ASP A 73 -2.58 3.69 -20.38
CA ASP A 73 -1.35 3.64 -19.57
C ASP A 73 -1.66 3.17 -18.14
N PHE A 74 -2.71 3.73 -17.53
CA PHE A 74 -3.18 3.34 -16.21
C PHE A 74 -3.72 1.89 -16.18
N PHE A 75 -4.39 1.47 -17.25
CA PHE A 75 -4.80 0.07 -17.42
C PHE A 75 -3.58 -0.85 -17.47
N ASP A 76 -2.59 -0.55 -18.31
CA ASP A 76 -1.42 -1.40 -18.50
C ASP A 76 -0.57 -1.52 -17.22
N LEU A 77 -0.43 -0.42 -16.48
CA LEU A 77 0.20 -0.37 -15.16
C LEU A 77 -0.52 -1.30 -14.17
N THR A 78 -1.82 -1.09 -13.99
CA THR A 78 -2.64 -1.87 -13.05
C THR A 78 -2.69 -3.34 -13.44
N TRP A 79 -2.78 -3.65 -14.74
CA TRP A 79 -2.76 -5.02 -15.23
C TRP A 79 -1.40 -5.71 -15.01
N ALA A 80 -0.29 -4.98 -15.17
CA ALA A 80 1.05 -5.50 -14.88
C ALA A 80 1.18 -5.88 -13.38
N TYR A 81 0.71 -5.01 -12.48
CA TYR A 81 0.64 -5.27 -11.05
C TYR A 81 -0.22 -6.50 -10.72
N LEU A 82 -1.43 -6.60 -11.26
CA LEU A 82 -2.35 -7.71 -10.94
C LEU A 82 -1.79 -9.08 -11.39
N LYS A 83 -1.02 -9.12 -12.49
CA LYS A 83 -0.31 -10.35 -12.89
C LYS A 83 0.76 -10.77 -11.88
N ARG A 84 1.44 -9.83 -11.23
CA ARG A 84 2.37 -10.11 -10.12
C ARG A 84 1.63 -10.62 -8.89
N CYS A 85 0.51 -9.99 -8.54
CA CYS A 85 -0.38 -10.46 -7.48
C CYS A 85 -0.85 -11.91 -7.69
N ALA A 86 -1.28 -12.25 -8.89
CA ALA A 86 -1.70 -13.61 -9.23
C ALA A 86 -0.57 -14.63 -9.04
N ALA A 87 0.65 -14.28 -9.48
CA ALA A 87 1.84 -15.10 -9.29
C ALA A 87 2.21 -15.29 -7.82
N ASP A 88 1.99 -14.27 -6.98
CA ASP A 88 2.31 -14.26 -5.56
C ASP A 88 1.18 -14.81 -4.66
N LYS A 89 0.10 -15.34 -5.26
CA LYS A 89 -1.11 -15.82 -4.55
C LYS A 89 -1.78 -14.73 -3.70
N VAL A 90 -1.75 -13.50 -4.18
CA VAL A 90 -2.55 -12.40 -3.63
C VAL A 90 -3.98 -12.53 -4.16
N VAL A 91 -4.95 -12.59 -3.25
CA VAL A 91 -6.36 -12.87 -3.58
C VAL A 91 -7.29 -11.66 -3.39
N HIS A 92 -6.77 -10.62 -2.74
CA HIS A 92 -7.46 -9.35 -2.54
C HIS A 92 -6.44 -8.21 -2.54
N VAL A 93 -6.79 -7.10 -3.17
CA VAL A 93 -5.97 -5.88 -3.19
C VAL A 93 -6.81 -4.64 -2.79
N GLU A 94 -6.31 -3.82 -1.90
CA GLU A 94 -6.83 -2.47 -1.65
C GLU A 94 -5.76 -1.48 -2.09
N ILE A 95 -5.90 -0.97 -3.32
CA ILE A 95 -4.86 -0.17 -3.95
C ILE A 95 -5.13 1.33 -3.78
N PHE A 96 -4.03 2.08 -3.63
CA PHE A 96 -3.99 3.52 -3.52
C PHE A 96 -3.67 4.10 -4.89
N PHE A 97 -4.21 5.29 -5.17
CA PHE A 97 -3.83 6.11 -6.31
C PHE A 97 -3.85 7.59 -5.92
N ASP A 98 -2.99 8.38 -6.56
CA ASP A 98 -2.74 9.77 -6.23
C ASP A 98 -3.25 10.70 -7.33
N PRO A 99 -4.53 11.12 -7.33
CA PRO A 99 -5.04 11.99 -8.39
C PRO A 99 -4.19 13.24 -8.61
N GLN A 100 -3.70 13.86 -7.53
CA GLN A 100 -2.91 15.09 -7.56
C GLN A 100 -1.61 14.95 -8.34
N THR A 101 -1.00 13.75 -8.37
CA THR A 101 0.17 13.41 -9.19
C THR A 101 -0.10 13.56 -10.69
N HIS A 102 -1.36 13.41 -11.09
CA HIS A 102 -1.78 13.37 -12.50
C HIS A 102 -2.52 14.64 -12.92
N THR A 103 -3.45 15.12 -12.11
CA THR A 103 -4.26 16.30 -12.41
C THR A 103 -3.42 17.57 -12.47
N ALA A 104 -2.37 17.68 -11.64
CA ALA A 104 -1.40 18.76 -11.71
C ALA A 104 -0.65 18.83 -13.06
N ARG A 105 -0.62 17.72 -13.82
CA ARG A 105 -0.03 17.62 -15.16
C ARG A 105 -1.07 17.72 -16.29
N GLY A 106 -2.31 18.07 -15.97
CA GLY A 106 -3.40 18.20 -16.94
C GLY A 106 -4.04 16.87 -17.36
N ILE A 107 -3.73 15.76 -16.68
CA ILE A 107 -4.39 14.48 -16.93
C ILE A 107 -5.74 14.47 -16.19
N PRO A 108 -6.89 14.27 -16.89
CA PRO A 108 -8.18 14.27 -16.24
C PRO A 108 -8.33 13.17 -15.19
N PHE A 109 -8.97 13.48 -14.06
CA PHE A 109 -9.27 12.51 -12.99
C PHE A 109 -9.93 11.24 -13.54
N ALA A 110 -10.90 11.40 -14.46
CA ALA A 110 -11.61 10.30 -15.09
C ALA A 110 -10.70 9.36 -15.89
N THR A 111 -9.63 9.89 -16.50
CA THR A 111 -8.64 9.10 -17.26
C THR A 111 -7.86 8.16 -16.34
N VAL A 112 -7.40 8.68 -15.20
CA VAL A 112 -6.68 7.91 -14.17
C VAL A 112 -7.57 6.81 -13.62
N LEU A 113 -8.73 7.21 -13.08
CA LEU A 113 -9.68 6.30 -12.45
C LEU A 113 -10.22 5.25 -13.44
N GLY A 114 -10.51 5.65 -14.68
CA GLY A 114 -11.02 4.77 -15.73
C GLY A 114 -10.06 3.63 -16.06
N GLY A 115 -8.77 3.94 -16.24
CA GLY A 115 -7.78 2.94 -16.59
C GLY A 115 -7.54 1.94 -15.46
N ILE A 116 -7.40 2.44 -14.24
CA ILE A 116 -7.22 1.62 -13.03
C ILE A 116 -8.43 0.70 -12.84
N GLU A 117 -9.65 1.25 -12.79
CA GLU A 117 -10.86 0.46 -12.51
C GLU A 117 -11.10 -0.60 -13.59
N ARG A 118 -10.88 -0.30 -14.87
CA ARG A 118 -11.02 -1.30 -15.94
C ARG A 118 -10.09 -2.48 -15.75
N ALA A 119 -8.85 -2.25 -15.35
CA ALA A 119 -7.88 -3.30 -15.09
C ALA A 119 -8.25 -4.11 -13.84
N LEU A 120 -8.70 -3.46 -12.77
CA LEU A 120 -9.20 -4.13 -11.56
C LEU A 120 -10.41 -5.03 -11.86
N GLN A 121 -11.38 -4.55 -12.64
CA GLN A 121 -12.51 -5.36 -13.08
C GLN A 121 -12.08 -6.53 -13.98
N ALA A 122 -11.06 -6.36 -14.81
CA ALA A 122 -10.48 -7.47 -15.58
C ALA A 122 -9.78 -8.48 -14.66
N GLY A 123 -8.98 -8.02 -13.70
CA GLY A 123 -8.31 -8.89 -12.73
C GLY A 123 -9.27 -9.68 -11.85
N GLU A 124 -10.40 -9.09 -11.46
CA GLU A 124 -11.45 -9.83 -10.75
C GLU A 124 -12.02 -10.97 -11.60
N ARG A 125 -12.34 -10.71 -12.87
CA ARG A 125 -12.91 -11.72 -13.78
C ARG A 125 -11.91 -12.78 -14.22
N GLU A 126 -10.68 -12.39 -14.51
CA GLU A 126 -9.68 -13.24 -15.18
C GLU A 126 -8.69 -13.88 -14.21
N LEU A 127 -8.41 -13.22 -13.08
CA LEU A 127 -7.43 -13.68 -12.08
C LEU A 127 -8.07 -14.04 -10.74
N GLY A 128 -9.37 -13.74 -10.54
CA GLY A 128 -10.07 -13.98 -9.29
C GLY A 128 -9.60 -13.08 -8.14
N ILE A 129 -9.01 -11.92 -8.46
CA ILE A 129 -8.49 -10.97 -7.48
C ILE A 129 -9.58 -9.93 -7.20
N SER A 130 -10.17 -10.02 -6.01
CA SER A 130 -11.11 -9.00 -5.53
C SER A 130 -10.39 -7.70 -5.17
N TRP A 131 -11.07 -6.55 -5.20
CA TRP A 131 -10.38 -5.27 -5.03
C TRP A 131 -11.19 -4.19 -4.30
N ARG A 132 -10.46 -3.21 -3.76
CA ARG A 132 -10.95 -1.88 -3.35
C ARG A 132 -9.98 -0.82 -3.87
N LEU A 133 -10.50 0.39 -4.02
CA LEU A 133 -9.74 1.53 -4.54
C LEU A 133 -9.77 2.67 -3.52
N ILE A 134 -8.61 3.13 -3.11
CA ILE A 134 -8.39 4.16 -2.10
C ILE A 134 -7.81 5.39 -2.82
N MET A 135 -8.50 6.53 -2.72
CA MET A 135 -8.00 7.78 -3.27
C MET A 135 -7.18 8.50 -2.21
N SER A 136 -5.94 8.87 -2.52
CA SER A 136 -5.06 9.54 -1.58
C SER A 136 -4.94 11.05 -1.78
N PHE A 137 -4.68 11.75 -0.68
CA PHE A 137 -4.21 13.13 -0.69
C PHE A 137 -2.70 13.20 -0.40
N LEU A 138 -1.99 14.01 -1.18
CA LEU A 138 -0.57 14.23 -1.03
C LEU A 138 -0.28 15.22 0.11
N ARG A 139 0.26 14.75 1.22
CA ARG A 139 0.36 15.54 2.46
C ARG A 139 1.34 16.72 2.40
N HIS A 140 2.26 16.72 1.45
CA HIS A 140 3.18 17.85 1.21
C HIS A 140 2.47 19.06 0.59
N LEU A 141 1.30 18.87 -0.04
CA LEU A 141 0.44 19.93 -0.54
C LEU A 141 -0.44 20.51 0.58
N SER A 142 -1.20 21.57 0.30
CA SER A 142 -2.09 22.18 1.31
C SER A 142 -3.40 21.41 1.48
N GLU A 143 -4.11 21.64 2.59
CA GLU A 143 -5.44 21.05 2.80
C GLU A 143 -6.44 21.58 1.75
N GLU A 144 -6.29 22.83 1.30
CA GLU A 144 -7.11 23.39 0.22
C GLU A 144 -6.93 22.63 -1.09
N ALA A 145 -5.72 22.16 -1.40
CA ALA A 145 -5.47 21.31 -2.56
C ALA A 145 -6.16 19.95 -2.42
N ALA A 146 -6.23 19.40 -1.20
CA ALA A 146 -6.99 18.18 -0.91
C ALA A 146 -8.50 18.40 -1.08
N PHE A 147 -9.05 19.52 -0.62
CA PHE A 147 -10.45 19.88 -0.88
C PHE A 147 -10.76 20.01 -2.38
N ALA A 148 -9.89 20.66 -3.15
CA ALA A 148 -10.06 20.75 -4.61
C ALA A 148 -10.07 19.36 -5.27
N THR A 149 -9.21 18.44 -4.81
CA THR A 149 -9.18 17.06 -5.29
C THR A 149 -10.45 16.29 -4.88
N LEU A 150 -10.98 16.53 -3.67
CA LEU A 150 -12.25 15.96 -3.24
C LEU A 150 -13.44 16.45 -4.08
N ASP A 151 -13.43 17.73 -4.49
CA ASP A 151 -14.45 18.30 -5.38
C ASP A 151 -14.39 17.64 -6.77
N ASP A 152 -13.19 17.44 -7.33
CA ASP A 152 -12.97 16.71 -8.58
C ASP A 152 -13.43 15.25 -8.49
N ALA A 153 -13.31 14.62 -7.31
CA ALA A 153 -13.71 13.25 -7.05
C ALA A 153 -15.23 13.09 -6.83
N MET A 154 -15.96 14.18 -6.54
CA MET A 154 -17.39 14.16 -6.20
C MET A 154 -18.27 13.39 -7.21
N PRO A 155 -18.09 13.52 -8.54
CA PRO A 155 -18.85 12.75 -9.53
C PRO A 155 -18.53 11.25 -9.54
N PHE A 156 -17.44 10.83 -8.88
CA PHE A 156 -16.89 9.50 -8.94
C PHE A 156 -16.92 8.74 -7.60
N LEU A 157 -17.46 9.32 -6.53
CA LEU A 157 -17.39 8.75 -5.18
C LEU A 157 -17.91 7.31 -5.09
N ALA A 158 -18.91 6.93 -5.89
CA ALA A 158 -19.42 5.56 -5.93
C ALA A 158 -18.40 4.50 -6.42
N ARG A 159 -17.30 4.94 -7.05
CA ARG A 159 -16.20 4.11 -7.56
C ARG A 159 -14.99 4.09 -6.61
N ILE A 160 -15.03 4.90 -5.55
CA ILE A 160 -13.95 5.04 -4.55
C ILE A 160 -14.42 4.40 -3.25
N HIS A 161 -13.57 3.56 -2.67
CA HIS A 161 -13.91 2.75 -1.50
C HIS A 161 -13.35 3.29 -0.19
N GLY A 162 -12.40 4.22 -0.25
CA GLY A 162 -11.84 4.90 0.92
C GLY A 162 -10.89 6.03 0.52
N ILE A 163 -10.39 6.73 1.55
CA ILE A 163 -9.49 7.87 1.39
C ILE A 163 -8.19 7.64 2.16
N GLY A 164 -7.07 7.95 1.53
CA GLY A 164 -5.72 7.86 2.10
C GLY A 164 -5.06 9.23 2.31
N LEU A 165 -3.97 9.23 3.09
CA LEU A 165 -3.03 10.34 3.22
C LEU A 165 -1.62 9.77 3.14
N ASP A 166 -0.81 10.25 2.21
CA ASP A 166 0.55 9.74 1.94
C ASP A 166 1.48 10.88 1.49
N SER A 167 2.59 10.51 0.85
CA SER A 167 3.70 11.39 0.49
C SER A 167 4.51 11.89 1.70
N GLY A 168 5.38 12.88 1.51
CA GLY A 168 6.41 13.28 2.48
C GLY A 168 5.88 13.54 3.90
N GLU A 169 6.16 12.62 4.83
CA GLU A 169 5.63 12.64 6.20
C GLU A 169 6.23 13.75 7.08
N LYS A 170 7.56 13.90 7.07
CA LYS A 170 8.27 14.88 7.89
C LYS A 170 7.81 16.30 7.56
N GLY A 171 7.43 17.05 8.61
CA GLY A 171 6.94 18.43 8.48
C GLY A 171 5.47 18.56 8.01
N ASN A 172 4.78 17.46 7.70
CA ASN A 172 3.40 17.47 7.24
C ASN A 172 2.49 16.65 8.18
N PRO A 173 2.17 17.11 9.39
CA PRO A 173 1.43 16.33 10.39
C PRO A 173 0.02 15.92 9.91
N PRO A 174 -0.52 14.77 10.34
CA PRO A 174 -1.88 14.36 10.00
C PRO A 174 -2.94 15.42 10.34
N ALA A 175 -2.78 16.12 11.47
CA ALA A 175 -3.71 17.17 11.90
C ALA A 175 -3.92 18.31 10.87
N LYS A 176 -2.98 18.50 9.94
CA LYS A 176 -3.10 19.45 8.82
C LYS A 176 -4.31 19.18 7.93
N PHE A 177 -4.78 17.93 7.86
CA PHE A 177 -5.85 17.48 6.96
C PHE A 177 -7.14 17.11 7.70
N ALA A 178 -7.30 17.54 8.96
CA ALA A 178 -8.42 17.15 9.80
C ALA A 178 -9.79 17.53 9.20
N ARG A 179 -9.91 18.67 8.52
CA ARG A 179 -11.20 19.14 7.98
C ARG A 179 -11.57 18.37 6.73
N VAL A 180 -10.62 18.15 5.81
CA VAL A 180 -10.94 17.38 4.59
C VAL A 180 -11.25 15.92 4.94
N PHE A 181 -10.56 15.32 5.91
CA PHE A 181 -10.89 13.98 6.38
C PHE A 181 -12.24 13.92 7.08
N ALA A 182 -12.60 14.91 7.90
CA ALA A 182 -13.94 15.01 8.47
C ALA A 182 -15.00 15.05 7.37
N ARG A 183 -14.77 15.84 6.31
CA ARG A 183 -15.66 15.91 5.16
C ARG A 183 -15.78 14.58 4.42
N CYS A 184 -14.69 13.84 4.23
CA CYS A 184 -14.71 12.50 3.63
C CYS A 184 -15.56 11.52 4.45
N ARG A 185 -15.46 11.57 5.79
CA ARG A 185 -16.28 10.74 6.68
C ARG A 185 -17.76 11.11 6.63
N GLU A 186 -18.11 12.39 6.53
CA GLU A 186 -19.50 12.84 6.31
C GLU A 186 -20.10 12.31 5.01
N LEU A 187 -19.26 12.10 4.00
CA LEU A 187 -19.63 11.48 2.72
C LEU A 187 -19.72 9.94 2.79
N GLY A 188 -19.47 9.35 3.96
CA GLY A 188 -19.54 7.91 4.19
C GLY A 188 -18.31 7.13 3.75
N LEU A 189 -17.20 7.80 3.43
CA LEU A 189 -15.96 7.15 3.01
C LEU A 189 -15.10 6.80 4.24
N PRO A 190 -14.65 5.54 4.39
CA PRO A 190 -13.66 5.18 5.39
C PRO A 190 -12.32 5.84 5.05
N VAL A 191 -11.54 6.15 6.07
CA VAL A 191 -10.27 6.86 5.93
C VAL A 191 -9.12 6.10 6.56
N VAL A 192 -7.94 6.18 5.94
CA VAL A 192 -6.65 5.62 6.37
C VAL A 192 -5.58 6.69 6.20
N ALA A 193 -4.42 6.52 6.82
CA ALA A 193 -3.33 7.48 6.69
C ALA A 193 -1.98 6.84 7.00
N HIS A 194 -0.97 7.23 6.23
CA HIS A 194 0.43 7.02 6.57
C HIS A 194 0.77 7.78 7.84
N ALA A 195 1.23 7.04 8.85
CA ALA A 195 1.72 7.63 10.08
C ALA A 195 2.74 6.72 10.76
N GLY A 196 3.81 7.33 11.27
CA GLY A 196 4.82 6.59 12.02
C GLY A 196 5.67 5.67 11.15
N GLU A 197 5.95 6.09 9.92
CA GLU A 197 6.99 5.52 9.08
C GLU A 197 8.31 6.26 9.34
N GLU A 198 8.38 7.52 8.89
CA GLU A 198 9.47 8.46 9.17
C GLU A 198 9.11 9.46 10.28
N GLY A 199 7.80 9.64 10.52
CA GLY A 199 7.23 10.52 11.54
C GLY A 199 7.23 9.90 12.94
N PRO A 200 7.06 10.72 13.99
CA PRO A 200 7.02 10.25 15.37
C PRO A 200 5.73 9.49 15.68
N ALA A 201 5.71 8.73 16.78
CA ALA A 201 4.51 8.09 17.31
C ALA A 201 3.33 9.07 17.52
N GLU A 202 3.62 10.35 17.79
CA GLU A 202 2.60 11.41 17.89
C GLU A 202 1.74 11.52 16.62
N TYR A 203 2.32 11.30 15.44
CA TYR A 203 1.56 11.34 14.20
C TYR A 203 0.56 10.19 14.12
N ILE A 204 0.89 9.02 14.69
CA ILE A 204 -0.06 7.91 14.79
C ILE A 204 -1.24 8.33 15.68
N TRP A 205 -0.99 8.98 16.83
CA TRP A 205 -2.05 9.53 17.66
C TRP A 205 -2.91 10.58 16.93
N GLN A 206 -2.29 11.49 16.19
CA GLN A 206 -3.03 12.48 15.41
C GLN A 206 -3.89 11.82 14.31
N ALA A 207 -3.38 10.80 13.63
CA ALA A 207 -4.17 10.04 12.66
C ALA A 207 -5.37 9.34 13.34
N ILE A 208 -5.18 8.79 14.54
CA ILE A 208 -6.26 8.16 15.32
C ILE A 208 -7.31 9.20 15.77
N HIS A 209 -6.89 10.34 16.32
CA HIS A 209 -7.79 11.28 16.98
C HIS A 209 -8.37 12.34 16.03
N GLU A 210 -7.54 12.95 15.19
CA GLU A 210 -7.93 14.04 14.29
C GLU A 210 -8.54 13.49 12.99
N LEU A 211 -7.91 12.46 12.43
CA LEU A 211 -8.37 11.87 11.16
C LEU A 211 -9.36 10.71 11.37
N GLN A 212 -9.42 10.12 12.56
CA GLN A 212 -10.32 9.01 12.89
C GLN A 212 -10.18 7.83 11.92
N VAL A 213 -8.93 7.45 11.65
CA VAL A 213 -8.59 6.40 10.69
C VAL A 213 -9.11 5.02 11.10
N ARG A 214 -9.36 4.18 10.10
CA ARG A 214 -9.74 2.76 10.27
C ARG A 214 -8.53 1.84 10.30
N ARG A 215 -7.39 2.29 9.76
CA ARG A 215 -6.08 1.63 9.75
C ARG A 215 -5.00 2.70 9.71
N ILE A 216 -3.83 2.38 10.25
CA ILE A 216 -2.62 3.19 10.11
C ILE A 216 -1.74 2.52 9.06
N ASP A 217 -1.29 3.30 8.09
CA ASP A 217 -0.35 2.84 7.09
C ASP A 217 1.09 2.97 7.62
N HIS A 218 1.84 1.87 7.57
CA HIS A 218 3.08 1.59 8.32
C HIS A 218 2.91 1.44 9.84
N GLY A 219 2.98 2.53 10.61
CA GLY A 219 2.87 2.52 12.08
C GLY A 219 4.04 1.91 12.86
N VAL A 220 5.16 1.60 12.21
CA VAL A 220 6.30 0.88 12.84
C VAL A 220 6.99 1.66 13.96
N ARG A 221 6.87 3.00 13.96
CA ARG A 221 7.36 3.89 15.03
C ARG A 221 6.47 3.91 16.28
N CYS A 222 5.36 3.15 16.32
CA CYS A 222 4.54 3.03 17.52
C CYS A 222 5.31 2.53 18.75
N VAL A 223 6.43 1.82 18.53
CA VAL A 223 7.32 1.32 19.58
C VAL A 223 7.96 2.41 20.44
N ASP A 224 7.98 3.66 19.98
CA ASP A 224 8.51 4.79 20.73
C ASP A 224 7.57 5.25 21.86
N ASP A 225 6.33 4.73 21.89
CA ASP A 225 5.30 5.09 22.87
C ASP A 225 4.60 3.82 23.43
N PRO A 226 4.90 3.43 24.69
CA PRO A 226 4.26 2.28 25.33
C PRO A 226 2.73 2.37 25.47
N ASP A 227 2.18 3.57 25.61
CA ASP A 227 0.73 3.76 25.72
C ASP A 227 0.06 3.54 24.36
N LEU A 228 0.71 3.97 23.29
CA LEU A 228 0.27 3.70 21.92
C LEU A 228 0.32 2.20 21.61
N LEU A 229 1.40 1.49 21.97
CA LEU A 229 1.48 0.03 21.79
C LEU A 229 0.31 -0.69 22.47
N ARG A 230 0.02 -0.33 23.72
CA ARG A 230 -1.10 -0.89 24.47
C ARG A 230 -2.43 -0.59 23.79
N TYR A 231 -2.67 0.66 23.38
CA TYR A 231 -3.88 1.05 22.68
C TYR A 231 -4.08 0.25 21.38
N LEU A 232 -3.02 0.09 20.57
CA LEU A 232 -3.06 -0.65 19.30
C LEU A 232 -3.29 -2.15 19.52
N ALA A 233 -2.72 -2.74 20.57
CA ALA A 233 -2.99 -4.13 20.94
C ALA A 233 -4.44 -4.33 21.42
N ASP A 234 -4.92 -3.46 22.31
CA ASP A 234 -6.26 -3.56 22.91
C ASP A 234 -7.38 -3.35 21.88
N THR A 235 -7.20 -2.38 20.97
CA THR A 235 -8.19 -2.05 19.94
C THR A 235 -8.04 -2.89 18.68
N ARG A 236 -6.89 -3.56 18.51
CA ARG A 236 -6.47 -4.23 17.28
C ARG A 236 -6.56 -3.33 16.04
N LEU A 237 -6.36 -2.01 16.19
CA LEU A 237 -6.32 -1.09 15.05
C LEU A 237 -5.21 -1.54 14.07
N PRO A 238 -5.54 -1.84 12.80
CA PRO A 238 -4.56 -2.45 11.90
C PRO A 238 -3.41 -1.52 11.53
N LEU A 239 -2.22 -2.12 11.40
CA LEU A 239 -1.01 -1.48 10.88
C LEU A 239 -0.59 -2.17 9.57
N THR A 240 -0.62 -1.46 8.44
CA THR A 240 -0.23 -2.02 7.13
C THR A 240 1.28 -1.86 6.91
N VAL A 241 2.05 -2.81 7.47
CA VAL A 241 3.52 -2.74 7.53
C VAL A 241 4.14 -3.15 6.19
N CYS A 242 5.18 -2.43 5.77
CA CYS A 242 5.85 -2.59 4.48
C CYS A 242 7.35 -2.90 4.66
N PRO A 243 7.75 -4.16 4.92
CA PRO A 243 9.10 -4.47 5.39
C PRO A 243 10.25 -4.08 4.45
N LEU A 244 10.11 -4.36 3.15
CA LEU A 244 11.11 -3.99 2.15
C LEU A 244 11.18 -2.47 1.97
N SER A 245 10.03 -1.79 1.95
CA SER A 245 9.94 -0.32 1.94
C SER A 245 10.70 0.29 3.11
N ASN A 246 10.37 -0.12 4.35
CA ASN A 246 10.99 0.41 5.56
C ASN A 246 12.52 0.16 5.60
N THR A 247 13.01 -0.91 4.98
CA THR A 247 14.45 -1.15 4.86
C THR A 247 15.10 -0.28 3.78
N ARG A 248 14.45 -0.16 2.62
CA ARG A 248 14.94 0.63 1.48
C ARG A 248 14.97 2.13 1.76
N LEU A 249 13.98 2.62 2.51
CA LEU A 249 13.88 4.02 2.94
C LEU A 249 14.64 4.32 4.23
N ARG A 250 15.42 3.35 4.75
CA ARG A 250 16.28 3.50 5.93
C ARG A 250 15.55 3.78 7.25
N VAL A 251 14.25 3.49 7.33
CA VAL A 251 13.52 3.43 8.61
C VAL A 251 14.14 2.35 9.50
N PHE A 252 14.52 1.22 8.91
CA PHE A 252 15.43 0.25 9.49
C PHE A 252 16.68 0.13 8.61
N GLU A 253 17.87 0.09 9.22
CA GLU A 253 19.13 -0.06 8.46
C GLU A 253 19.19 -1.37 7.67
N ARG A 254 18.62 -2.45 8.24
CA ARG A 254 18.65 -3.82 7.74
C ARG A 254 17.35 -4.53 8.10
N MET A 255 16.89 -5.43 7.24
CA MET A 255 15.67 -6.24 7.49
C MET A 255 15.74 -6.98 8.84
N ALA A 256 16.91 -7.48 9.24
CA ALA A 256 17.12 -8.16 10.53
C ALA A 256 16.82 -7.29 11.78
N HIS A 257 16.72 -5.97 11.64
CA HIS A 257 16.36 -5.05 12.73
C HIS A 257 14.85 -4.75 12.77
N HIS A 258 14.09 -5.19 11.77
CA HIS A 258 12.69 -4.83 11.66
C HIS A 258 11.85 -5.46 12.79
N ASN A 259 11.02 -4.64 13.41
CA ASN A 259 10.23 -5.00 14.59
C ASN A 259 8.90 -5.75 14.30
N VAL A 260 8.57 -6.09 13.06
CA VAL A 260 7.20 -6.54 12.69
C VAL A 260 6.79 -7.83 13.40
N LEU A 261 7.71 -8.79 13.56
CA LEU A 261 7.41 -10.02 14.31
C LEU A 261 7.23 -9.76 15.80
N THR A 262 7.97 -8.80 16.37
CA THR A 262 7.78 -8.38 17.77
C THR A 262 6.40 -7.76 17.97
N LEU A 263 5.96 -6.88 17.07
CA LEU A 263 4.62 -6.28 17.10
C LEU A 263 3.53 -7.35 16.98
N LEU A 264 3.73 -8.33 16.09
CA LEU A 264 2.82 -9.48 15.95
C LEU A 264 2.70 -10.28 17.26
N GLU A 265 3.83 -10.56 17.94
CA GLU A 265 3.81 -11.28 19.22
C GLU A 265 3.26 -10.47 20.39
N GLN A 266 3.31 -9.13 20.30
CA GLN A 266 2.65 -8.23 21.25
C GLN A 266 1.13 -8.12 21.03
N GLY A 267 0.58 -8.86 20.05
CA GLY A 267 -0.86 -8.93 19.81
C GLY A 267 -1.40 -7.84 18.89
N LEU A 268 -0.54 -7.00 18.31
CA LEU A 268 -0.98 -5.98 17.35
C LEU A 268 -1.45 -6.62 16.05
N CYS A 269 -2.42 -5.97 15.40
CA CYS A 269 -2.94 -6.36 14.09
C CYS A 269 -2.04 -5.83 12.96
N VAL A 270 -0.81 -6.34 12.88
CA VAL A 270 0.12 -6.02 11.79
C VAL A 270 -0.14 -6.89 10.56
N THR A 271 -0.11 -6.27 9.37
CA THR A 271 -0.19 -6.95 8.06
C THR A 271 1.11 -6.73 7.29
N ILE A 272 1.31 -7.48 6.20
CA ILE A 272 2.49 -7.33 5.32
C ILE A 272 2.03 -6.83 3.97
N ASN A 273 2.74 -5.84 3.44
CA ASN A 273 2.40 -5.12 2.23
C ASN A 273 3.68 -4.75 1.45
N SER A 274 3.55 -4.50 0.14
CA SER A 274 4.71 -4.20 -0.70
C SER A 274 4.93 -2.71 -0.99
N ASP A 275 3.93 -1.85 -0.73
CA ASP A 275 4.04 -0.39 -0.87
C ASP A 275 4.28 0.01 -2.33
N ASP A 276 5.52 0.37 -2.69
CA ASP A 276 5.98 0.63 -4.06
C ASP A 276 6.91 -0.51 -4.56
N PRO A 277 6.36 -1.67 -4.96
CA PRO A 277 7.14 -2.90 -5.16
C PRO A 277 8.20 -2.81 -6.26
N ALA A 278 7.97 -2.00 -7.30
CA ALA A 278 8.94 -1.79 -8.38
C ALA A 278 10.18 -1.03 -7.88
N TYR A 279 10.03 -0.22 -6.83
CA TYR A 279 11.08 0.61 -6.26
C TYR A 279 11.78 -0.08 -5.09
N PHE A 280 11.04 -0.83 -4.27
CA PHE A 280 11.58 -1.37 -3.02
C PHE A 280 12.13 -2.80 -3.10
N GLY A 281 12.20 -3.37 -4.30
CA GLY A 281 12.91 -4.62 -4.55
C GLY A 281 12.04 -5.87 -4.44
N GLY A 282 10.72 -5.73 -4.42
CA GLY A 282 9.83 -6.85 -4.64
C GLY A 282 8.40 -6.68 -4.14
N TYR A 283 7.54 -7.55 -4.67
CA TYR A 283 6.10 -7.62 -4.37
C TYR A 283 5.85 -8.42 -3.08
N MET A 284 4.60 -8.84 -2.87
CA MET A 284 4.14 -9.54 -1.69
C MET A 284 4.94 -10.80 -1.35
N ALA A 285 5.27 -11.65 -2.33
CA ALA A 285 6.07 -12.85 -2.04
C ALA A 285 7.47 -12.48 -1.54
N ALA A 286 8.11 -11.47 -2.13
CA ALA A 286 9.45 -11.02 -1.73
C ALA A 286 9.46 -10.52 -0.28
N ASN A 287 8.44 -9.77 0.16
CA ASN A 287 8.31 -9.34 1.55
C ASN A 287 8.16 -10.54 2.50
N PHE A 288 7.33 -11.54 2.16
CA PHE A 288 7.21 -12.76 2.96
C PHE A 288 8.51 -13.57 3.01
N HIS A 289 9.25 -13.65 1.90
CA HIS A 289 10.55 -14.28 1.84
C HIS A 289 11.58 -13.55 2.73
N ALA A 290 11.64 -12.22 2.67
CA ALA A 290 12.53 -11.43 3.52
C ALA A 290 12.23 -11.67 5.01
N LEU A 291 10.96 -11.72 5.40
CA LEU A 291 10.57 -12.09 6.76
C LEU A 291 11.06 -13.49 7.16
N ALA A 292 10.90 -14.47 6.28
CA ALA A 292 11.31 -15.84 6.59
C ALA A 292 12.84 -16.00 6.65
N HIS A 293 13.57 -15.38 5.72
CA HIS A 293 15.02 -15.53 5.59
C HIS A 293 15.80 -14.65 6.57
N ASP A 294 15.40 -13.39 6.74
CA ASP A 294 16.18 -12.40 7.50
C ASP A 294 15.70 -12.23 8.94
N LEU A 295 14.42 -12.49 9.22
CA LEU A 295 13.83 -12.42 10.57
C LEU A 295 13.51 -13.79 11.17
N GLY A 296 13.67 -14.87 10.41
CA GLY A 296 13.35 -16.23 10.86
C GLY A 296 11.86 -16.47 11.11
N ALA A 297 10.98 -15.75 10.40
CA ALA A 297 9.53 -15.90 10.55
C ALA A 297 9.10 -17.35 10.35
N SER A 298 8.38 -17.89 11.34
CA SER A 298 7.80 -19.23 11.26
C SER A 298 6.59 -19.25 10.31
N MET A 299 6.25 -20.44 9.80
CA MET A 299 5.01 -20.61 9.01
C MET A 299 3.75 -20.18 9.78
N ASN A 300 3.73 -20.38 11.11
CA ASN A 300 2.65 -19.91 11.97
C ASN A 300 2.51 -18.39 11.95
N GLN A 301 3.63 -17.67 12.09
CA GLN A 301 3.64 -16.19 12.04
C GLN A 301 3.22 -15.67 10.66
N LEU A 302 3.72 -16.28 9.57
CA LEU A 302 3.31 -15.91 8.21
C LEU A 302 1.79 -16.09 8.00
N CYS A 303 1.21 -17.19 8.51
CA CYS A 303 -0.23 -17.36 8.50
C CYS A 303 -0.98 -16.33 9.35
N ARG A 304 -0.48 -16.00 10.55
CA ARG A 304 -1.08 -14.97 11.41
C ARG A 304 -1.08 -13.60 10.72
N LEU A 305 -0.02 -13.26 10.00
CA LEU A 305 0.06 -12.03 9.20
C LEU A 305 -0.99 -12.02 8.07
N SER A 306 -1.16 -13.12 7.33
CA SER A 306 -2.26 -13.24 6.35
C SER A 306 -3.65 -13.17 6.99
N LEU A 307 -3.83 -13.75 8.18
CA LEU A 307 -5.10 -13.70 8.92
C LEU A 307 -5.40 -12.29 9.45
N ASN A 308 -4.39 -11.56 9.95
CA ASN A 308 -4.52 -10.14 10.29
C ASN A 308 -4.93 -9.33 9.05
N ALA A 309 -4.40 -9.64 7.87
CA ALA A 309 -4.81 -8.98 6.63
C ALA A 309 -6.28 -9.27 6.26
N VAL A 310 -6.78 -10.49 6.51
CA VAL A 310 -8.23 -10.79 6.40
C VAL A 310 -9.03 -9.94 7.38
N GLU A 311 -8.61 -9.85 8.64
CA GLU A 311 -9.27 -9.04 9.67
C GLU A 311 -9.32 -7.55 9.28
N ALA A 312 -8.20 -7.00 8.81
CA ALA A 312 -8.01 -5.60 8.44
C ALA A 312 -8.67 -5.19 7.12
N SER A 313 -8.94 -6.14 6.23
CA SER A 313 -9.53 -5.86 4.91
C SER A 313 -10.96 -5.30 4.99
N TRP A 314 -11.41 -4.65 3.92
CA TRP A 314 -12.78 -4.17 3.71
C TRP A 314 -13.64 -5.18 2.92
N LEU A 315 -13.27 -6.46 3.02
CA LEU A 315 -14.06 -7.58 2.53
C LEU A 315 -15.34 -7.77 3.34
N SER A 316 -16.33 -8.42 2.70
CA SER A 316 -17.55 -8.85 3.38
C SER A 316 -17.24 -9.85 4.49
N LEU A 317 -18.11 -9.96 5.50
CA LEU A 317 -17.95 -10.98 6.55
C LEU A 317 -17.91 -12.41 5.99
N ALA A 318 -18.66 -12.66 4.90
CA ALA A 318 -18.67 -13.95 4.23
C ALA A 318 -17.32 -14.26 3.58
N ASP A 319 -16.71 -13.29 2.89
CA ASP A 319 -15.39 -13.43 2.28
C ASP A 319 -14.30 -13.58 3.32
N LYS A 320 -14.36 -12.81 4.41
CA LYS A 320 -13.44 -12.96 5.54
C LYS A 320 -13.51 -14.38 6.11
N ALA A 321 -14.71 -14.87 6.42
CA ALA A 321 -14.90 -16.23 6.94
C ALA A 321 -14.39 -17.30 5.97
N ARG A 322 -14.60 -17.12 4.66
CA ARG A 322 -14.10 -18.03 3.63
C ARG A 322 -12.56 -18.04 3.59
N LEU A 323 -11.93 -16.86 3.48
CA LEU A 323 -10.47 -16.74 3.41
C LEU A 323 -9.77 -17.23 4.68
N THR A 324 -10.35 -16.95 5.85
CA THR A 324 -9.85 -17.50 7.13
C THR A 324 -9.83 -19.04 7.10
N ARG A 325 -10.88 -19.70 6.58
CA ARG A 325 -10.90 -21.16 6.44
C ARG A 325 -9.89 -21.67 5.42
N GLU A 326 -9.72 -20.98 4.30
CA GLU A 326 -8.74 -21.34 3.27
C GLU A 326 -7.31 -21.27 3.81
N ILE A 327 -6.95 -20.19 4.50
CA ILE A 327 -5.63 -20.02 5.12
C ILE A 327 -5.40 -21.08 6.20
N ARG A 328 -6.38 -21.33 7.09
CA ARG A 328 -6.26 -22.37 8.13
C ARG A 328 -6.13 -23.78 7.53
N SER A 329 -6.89 -24.10 6.49
CA SER A 329 -6.78 -25.38 5.77
C SER A 329 -5.41 -25.54 5.12
N TYR A 330 -4.91 -24.49 4.46
CA TYR A 330 -3.58 -24.50 3.86
C TYR A 330 -2.48 -24.71 4.91
N ALA A 331 -2.56 -24.00 6.04
CA ALA A 331 -1.63 -24.14 7.16
C ALA A 331 -1.60 -25.58 7.70
N ALA A 332 -2.77 -26.23 7.84
CA ALA A 332 -2.88 -27.59 8.32
C ALA A 332 -2.19 -28.62 7.39
N CYS A 333 -2.22 -28.41 6.07
CA CYS A 333 -1.49 -29.24 5.10
C CYS A 333 0.04 -29.21 5.30
N TYR A 334 0.56 -28.19 6.00
CA TYR A 334 1.97 -28.05 6.35
C TYR A 334 2.23 -28.32 7.85
N GLY A 335 1.27 -28.89 8.58
CA GLY A 335 1.42 -29.22 9.99
C GLY A 335 1.37 -28.03 10.94
N VAL A 336 0.88 -26.87 10.48
CA VAL A 336 0.74 -25.66 11.30
C VAL A 336 -0.66 -25.60 11.90
N ALA A 337 -0.75 -25.70 13.23
CA ALA A 337 -1.99 -25.47 13.96
C ALA A 337 -2.14 -23.98 14.29
N LEU A 338 -3.20 -23.36 13.77
CA LEU A 338 -3.62 -22.00 14.11
C LEU A 338 -4.84 -22.13 15.01
N TYR A 339 -4.68 -21.81 16.30
CA TYR A 339 -5.78 -21.84 17.27
C TYR A 339 -6.61 -20.56 17.11
#